data_AF-A0A136JB97-F1
#
_entry.id   AF-A0A136JB97-F1
#
_cell.length_a   1.000
_cell.length_b   1.000
_cell.length_c   1.000
_cell.angle_alpha   90.00
_cell.angle_beta   90.00
_cell.angle_gamma   90.00
#
_symmetry.space_group_name_H-M   'P 1'
#
loop_
_entity.id
_entity.type
_entity.pdbx_description
1 polymer ?
#
loop_
_entity_poly.entity_id
_entity_poly.type
_entity_poly.pdbx_seq_one_letter_code
_entity_poly.pdbx_strand_id
1 'polypeptide(L)'
;MESPIKAQTKQQQNAGLVDELPHSESDLVGELRISQLLADIPGFVMYKERYIVQGKTSRQLLETHQSFQKRIKRKDPGRLQFYPSPSRYLDDTKFLVVELGDAGVALEDFDLTSSDQLFDIFIHCAIALARAEARVEFEHRDLHEGNLCIRRVGEPVPLEGRDHSSCFGYSGLDITILDYGLSRASIYHDGDPEHAEAVAYDMERDLTLFRSEHAPQCQVYRRMRSFMLRDDRECLPPSAHRTPYEEGIDGPIDWRLHE
;
A
#
# COMPACT_ATOMS: atom_id res chain seq x y z
N MET A 1 -10.77 20.43 -18.87
CA MET A 1 -10.35 19.25 -19.67
C MET A 1 -11.57 18.37 -19.81
N GLU A 2 -11.79 17.76 -20.98
CA GLU A 2 -12.82 16.71 -21.11
C GLU A 2 -12.44 15.53 -20.23
N SER A 3 -13.44 14.88 -19.61
CA SER A 3 -13.18 13.74 -18.72
C SER A 3 -12.50 12.62 -19.51
N PRO A 4 -11.41 12.02 -18.98
CA PRO A 4 -10.72 10.94 -19.68
C PRO A 4 -11.55 9.65 -19.70
N ILE A 5 -12.75 9.62 -19.11
CA ILE A 5 -13.62 8.45 -19.05
C ILE A 5 -15.04 8.82 -19.46
N LYS A 6 -15.76 7.86 -20.06
CA LYS A 6 -17.19 8.02 -20.40
C LYS A 6 -18.01 8.34 -19.15
N ALA A 7 -18.95 9.27 -19.30
CA ALA A 7 -19.88 9.64 -18.23
C ALA A 7 -20.63 8.41 -17.69
N GLN A 8 -20.89 8.43 -16.38
CA GLN A 8 -21.67 7.39 -15.72
C GLN A 8 -23.11 7.35 -16.25
N THR A 9 -23.65 6.13 -16.37
CA THR A 9 -25.08 5.92 -16.56
C THR A 9 -25.84 6.21 -15.26
N LYS A 10 -27.14 6.51 -15.34
CA LYS A 10 -28.00 6.67 -14.15
C LYS A 10 -27.95 5.47 -13.21
N GLN A 11 -27.85 4.27 -13.78
CA GLN A 11 -27.73 3.04 -12.99
C GLN A 11 -26.42 2.99 -12.19
N GLN A 12 -25.31 3.43 -12.79
CA GLN A 12 -24.00 3.48 -12.12
C GLN A 12 -23.97 4.54 -11.02
N GLN A 13 -24.58 5.70 -11.26
CA GLN A 13 -24.75 6.73 -10.24
C GLN A 13 -25.56 6.21 -9.05
N ASN A 14 -26.70 5.57 -9.32
CA ASN A 14 -27.55 4.98 -8.27
C ASN A 14 -26.87 3.83 -7.52
N ALA A 15 -25.92 3.15 -8.14
CA ALA A 15 -25.12 2.09 -7.52
C ALA A 15 -23.96 2.62 -6.67
N GLY A 16 -23.77 3.95 -6.60
CA GLY A 16 -22.68 4.57 -5.84
C GLY A 16 -21.30 4.37 -6.46
N LEU A 17 -21.23 4.16 -7.78
CA LEU A 17 -19.96 4.05 -8.49
C LEU A 17 -19.19 5.37 -8.36
N VAL A 18 -17.92 5.29 -8.01
CA VAL A 18 -17.04 6.46 -7.88
C VAL A 18 -16.11 6.49 -9.08
N ASP A 19 -16.04 7.65 -9.73
CA ASP A 19 -15.05 7.89 -10.76
C ASP A 19 -13.77 8.34 -10.08
N GLU A 20 -12.67 7.60 -10.29
CA GLU A 20 -11.36 8.04 -9.83
C GLU A 20 -10.99 9.36 -10.50
N LEU A 21 -10.44 10.28 -9.69
CA LEU A 21 -9.87 11.49 -10.23
C LEU A 21 -8.49 11.16 -10.82
N PRO A 22 -8.15 11.68 -12.00
CA PRO A 22 -6.82 11.46 -12.55
C PRO A 22 -5.77 12.07 -11.62
N HIS A 23 -4.81 11.24 -11.20
CA HIS A 23 -3.64 11.70 -10.45
C HIS A 23 -2.63 12.36 -11.40
N SER A 24 -1.96 13.40 -10.93
CA SER A 24 -0.83 13.96 -11.67
C SER A 24 0.38 13.02 -11.55
N GLU A 25 1.28 13.04 -12.53
CA GLU A 25 2.54 12.29 -12.43
C GLU A 25 3.30 12.67 -11.16
N SER A 26 3.32 13.96 -10.80
CA SER A 26 3.94 14.46 -9.58
C SER A 26 3.37 13.87 -8.30
N ASP A 27 2.09 13.50 -8.25
CA ASP A 27 1.50 12.86 -7.07
C ASP A 27 2.04 11.43 -6.88
N LEU A 28 2.49 10.77 -7.95
CA LEU A 28 2.96 9.37 -7.94
C LEU A 28 4.49 9.25 -7.94
N VAL A 29 5.23 10.35 -8.17
CA VAL A 29 6.71 10.33 -8.18
C VAL A 29 7.25 9.83 -6.84
N GLY A 30 6.64 10.21 -5.72
CA GLY A 30 7.07 9.80 -4.40
C GLY A 30 7.02 8.29 -4.22
N GLU A 31 5.86 7.69 -4.47
CA GLU A 31 5.63 6.24 -4.43
C GLU A 31 6.63 5.50 -5.34
N LEU A 32 6.77 5.94 -6.59
CA LEU A 32 7.67 5.28 -7.56
C LEU A 32 9.14 5.32 -7.13
N ARG A 33 9.59 6.44 -6.53
CA ARG A 33 10.96 6.56 -6.00
C ARG A 33 11.16 5.61 -4.83
N ILE A 34 10.19 5.50 -3.93
CA ILE A 34 10.23 4.56 -2.81
C ILE A 34 10.23 3.12 -3.34
N SER A 35 9.40 2.78 -4.33
CA SER A 35 9.39 1.44 -4.94
C SER A 35 10.74 1.05 -5.52
N GLN A 36 11.41 1.97 -6.23
CA GLN A 36 12.75 1.72 -6.78
C GLN A 36 13.80 1.55 -5.68
N LEU A 37 13.71 2.33 -4.61
CA LEU A 37 14.64 2.30 -3.49
C LEU A 37 14.57 0.99 -2.69
N LEU A 38 13.37 0.44 -2.55
CA LEU A 38 13.10 -0.80 -1.82
C LEU A 38 13.27 -2.07 -2.67
N ALA A 39 13.39 -1.95 -3.99
CA ALA A 39 13.37 -3.08 -4.93
C ALA A 39 14.44 -4.15 -4.64
N ASP A 40 15.60 -3.75 -4.10
CA ASP A 40 16.71 -4.63 -3.76
C ASP A 40 16.70 -5.11 -2.30
N ILE A 41 15.70 -4.73 -1.51
CA ILE A 41 15.58 -5.12 -0.11
C ILE A 41 14.70 -6.39 -0.01
N PRO A 42 15.23 -7.52 0.48
CA PRO A 42 14.43 -8.74 0.62
C PRO A 42 13.23 -8.53 1.56
N GLY A 43 12.06 -8.95 1.10
CA GLY A 43 10.77 -8.75 1.78
C GLY A 43 9.92 -7.64 1.17
N PHE A 44 10.45 -6.85 0.22
CA PHE A 44 9.69 -5.89 -0.57
C PHE A 44 9.49 -6.39 -2.00
N VAL A 45 8.48 -5.87 -2.69
CA VAL A 45 8.23 -6.28 -4.07
C VAL A 45 9.30 -5.78 -5.01
N MET A 46 9.71 -6.66 -5.91
CA MET A 46 10.61 -6.30 -6.99
C MET A 46 9.90 -5.32 -7.94
N TYR A 47 10.40 -4.10 -7.98
CA TYR A 47 10.08 -3.15 -9.03
C TYR A 47 10.82 -3.56 -10.31
N LYS A 48 10.12 -3.71 -11.44
CA LYS A 48 10.75 -4.03 -12.71
C LYS A 48 10.86 -2.80 -13.60
N GLU A 49 9.72 -2.31 -14.07
CA GLU A 49 9.66 -1.22 -15.05
C GLU A 49 8.35 -0.43 -14.95
N ARG A 50 8.34 0.76 -15.55
CA ARG A 50 7.12 1.57 -15.71
C ARG A 50 6.91 2.04 -17.14
N TYR A 51 5.64 2.16 -17.51
CA TYR A 51 5.22 2.61 -18.83
C TYR A 51 4.12 3.65 -18.70
N ILE A 52 4.23 4.74 -19.45
CA ILE A 52 3.09 5.64 -19.68
C ILE A 52 2.45 5.21 -20.98
N VAL A 53 1.19 4.75 -20.90
CA VAL A 53 0.42 4.30 -22.05
C VAL A 53 -0.81 5.18 -22.24
N GLN A 54 -1.24 5.34 -23.49
CA GLN A 54 -2.44 6.11 -23.84
C GLN A 54 -3.34 5.25 -24.72
N GLY A 55 -4.64 5.23 -24.42
CA GLY A 55 -5.63 4.52 -25.22
C GLY A 55 -6.78 3.93 -24.42
N LYS A 56 -7.79 3.43 -25.13
CA LYS A 56 -8.83 2.59 -24.52
C LYS A 56 -8.29 1.22 -24.11
N THR A 57 -9.00 0.56 -23.19
CA THR A 57 -8.65 -0.79 -22.75
C THR A 57 -8.65 -1.82 -23.88
N SER A 58 -7.62 -2.67 -23.88
CA SER A 58 -7.55 -3.84 -24.77
C SER A 58 -8.69 -4.83 -24.51
N ARG A 59 -9.06 -5.60 -25.54
CA ARG A 59 -10.10 -6.63 -25.42
C ARG A 59 -9.75 -7.65 -24.34
N GLN A 60 -8.49 -8.05 -24.26
CA GLN A 60 -8.00 -9.02 -23.29
C GLN A 60 -8.16 -8.53 -21.85
N LEU A 61 -7.77 -7.28 -21.54
CA LEU A 61 -7.93 -6.74 -20.19
C LEU A 61 -9.41 -6.57 -19.81
N LEU A 62 -10.27 -6.22 -20.76
CA LEU A 62 -11.72 -6.17 -20.53
C LEU A 62 -12.29 -7.55 -20.20
N GLU A 63 -11.94 -8.59 -20.97
CA GLU A 63 -12.36 -9.98 -20.74
C GLU A 63 -11.86 -10.49 -19.37
N THR A 64 -10.61 -10.18 -19.01
CA THR A 64 -10.04 -10.51 -17.70
C THR A 64 -10.79 -9.82 -16.56
N HIS A 65 -11.04 -8.51 -16.68
CA HIS A 65 -11.80 -7.76 -15.68
C HIS A 65 -13.22 -8.33 -15.50
N GLN A 66 -13.93 -8.63 -16.59
CA GLN A 66 -15.27 -9.21 -16.52
C GLN A 66 -15.27 -10.60 -15.86
N SER A 67 -14.27 -11.42 -16.16
CA SER A 67 -14.11 -12.75 -15.56
C SER A 67 -13.83 -12.65 -14.07
N PHE A 68 -12.97 -11.71 -13.68
CA PHE A 68 -12.68 -11.40 -12.28
C PHE A 68 -13.94 -10.93 -11.54
N GLN A 69 -14.68 -9.95 -12.07
CA GLN A 69 -15.90 -9.43 -11.45
C GLN A 69 -16.98 -10.52 -11.28
N LYS A 70 -17.15 -11.39 -12.28
CA LYS A 70 -18.06 -12.55 -12.17
C LYS A 70 -17.64 -13.51 -11.05
N ARG A 71 -16.34 -13.78 -10.92
CA ARG A 71 -15.81 -14.66 -9.86
C ARG A 71 -16.02 -14.06 -8.48
N ILE A 72 -15.68 -12.78 -8.31
CA ILE A 72 -15.85 -12.07 -7.03
C ILE A 72 -17.32 -11.99 -6.63
N LYS A 73 -18.22 -11.61 -7.55
CA LYS A 73 -19.66 -11.55 -7.28
C LYS A 73 -20.28 -12.90 -6.91
N ARG A 74 -19.68 -14.02 -7.36
CA ARG A 74 -20.11 -15.37 -6.92
C ARG A 74 -19.65 -15.69 -5.50
N LYS A 75 -18.46 -15.22 -5.10
CA LYS A 75 -17.94 -15.39 -3.74
C LYS A 75 -18.66 -14.47 -2.75
N ASP A 76 -18.90 -13.22 -3.14
CA ASP A 76 -19.60 -12.22 -2.35
C ASP A 76 -20.58 -11.43 -3.24
N PRO A 77 -21.87 -11.84 -3.27
CA PRO A 77 -22.91 -11.16 -4.04
C PRO A 77 -23.19 -9.72 -3.59
N GLY A 78 -22.83 -9.37 -2.35
CA GLY A 78 -23.06 -8.06 -1.75
C GLY A 78 -21.91 -7.07 -1.99
N ARG A 79 -20.77 -7.53 -2.51
CA ARG A 79 -19.61 -6.66 -2.75
C ARG A 79 -19.95 -5.54 -3.70
N LEU A 80 -19.77 -4.31 -3.22
CA LEU A 80 -19.94 -3.11 -4.02
C LEU A 80 -18.77 -2.96 -5.00
N GLN A 81 -19.09 -2.58 -6.24
CA GLN A 81 -18.10 -2.18 -7.22
C GLN A 81 -17.97 -0.67 -7.18
N PHE A 82 -16.88 -0.19 -6.59
CA PHE A 82 -16.60 1.25 -6.49
C PHE A 82 -15.90 1.81 -7.73
N TYR A 83 -15.15 0.97 -8.46
CA TYR A 83 -14.28 1.41 -9.55
C TYR A 83 -14.89 1.25 -10.95
N PRO A 84 -14.59 2.20 -11.88
CA PRO A 84 -15.10 2.16 -13.24
C PRO A 84 -14.68 0.88 -13.97
N SER A 85 -15.60 0.33 -14.76
CA SER A 85 -15.23 -0.73 -15.70
C SER A 85 -14.22 -0.18 -16.73
N PRO A 86 -13.16 -0.94 -17.09
CA PRO A 86 -12.21 -0.52 -18.11
C PRO A 86 -12.83 -0.20 -19.49
N SER A 87 -14.05 -0.70 -19.76
CA SER A 87 -14.85 -0.33 -20.93
C SER A 87 -15.23 1.16 -21.04
N ARG A 88 -15.08 1.91 -19.94
CA ARG A 88 -15.36 3.35 -19.85
C ARG A 88 -14.19 4.22 -20.28
N TYR A 89 -12.99 3.68 -20.40
CA TYR A 89 -11.82 4.45 -20.81
C TYR A 89 -11.89 4.84 -22.29
N LEU A 90 -11.43 6.05 -22.60
CA LEU A 90 -11.43 6.67 -23.93
C LEU A 90 -10.03 6.57 -24.56
N ASP A 91 -9.93 6.90 -25.85
CA ASP A 91 -8.66 6.80 -26.56
C ASP A 91 -7.59 7.78 -26.06
N ASP A 92 -8.01 8.86 -25.38
CA ASP A 92 -7.09 9.84 -24.78
C ASP A 92 -6.79 9.58 -23.29
N THR A 93 -7.35 8.52 -22.69
CA THR A 93 -7.00 8.16 -21.31
C THR A 93 -5.53 7.75 -21.24
N LYS A 94 -4.79 8.36 -20.31
CA LYS A 94 -3.41 7.97 -19.99
C LYS A 94 -3.37 7.13 -18.73
N PHE A 95 -2.52 6.12 -18.73
CA PHE A 95 -2.27 5.25 -17.58
C PHE A 95 -0.78 5.19 -17.29
N LEU A 96 -0.45 5.21 -16.01
CA LEU A 96 0.83 4.71 -15.53
C LEU A 96 0.67 3.21 -15.29
N VAL A 97 1.45 2.40 -15.99
CA VAL A 97 1.51 0.95 -15.79
C VAL A 97 2.83 0.63 -15.12
N VAL A 98 2.77 0.11 -13.90
CA VAL A 98 3.94 -0.34 -13.14
C VAL A 98 3.98 -1.86 -13.19
N GLU A 99 5.10 -2.41 -13.69
CA GLU A 99 5.34 -3.85 -13.69
C GLU A 99 6.10 -4.25 -12.43
N LEU A 100 5.52 -5.17 -11.67
CA LEU A 100 6.06 -5.69 -10.42
C LEU A 100 6.39 -7.19 -10.53
N GLY A 101 7.21 -7.67 -9.61
CA GLY A 101 7.37 -9.10 -9.33
C GLY A 101 6.09 -9.74 -8.82
N ASP A 102 5.96 -11.06 -8.96
CA ASP A 102 4.86 -11.79 -8.33
C ASP A 102 5.03 -11.79 -6.81
N ALA A 103 4.12 -11.10 -6.12
CA ALA A 103 4.14 -10.93 -4.68
C ALA A 103 3.55 -12.12 -3.92
N GLY A 104 2.83 -13.01 -4.60
CA GLY A 104 2.08 -14.10 -3.97
C GLY A 104 0.63 -13.73 -3.64
N VAL A 105 0.12 -14.25 -2.52
CA VAL A 105 -1.29 -14.11 -2.11
C VAL A 105 -1.39 -13.12 -0.96
N ALA A 106 -2.26 -12.11 -1.07
CA ALA A 106 -2.51 -11.15 0.00
C ALA A 106 -2.91 -11.86 1.30
N LEU A 107 -2.43 -11.36 2.45
CA LEU A 107 -2.66 -11.97 3.76
C LEU A 107 -4.16 -12.04 4.09
N GLU A 108 -4.97 -11.08 3.64
CA GLU A 108 -6.44 -11.11 3.79
C GLU A 108 -7.11 -12.34 3.14
N ASP A 109 -6.49 -12.89 2.10
CA ASP A 109 -6.97 -14.05 1.34
C ASP A 109 -6.17 -15.33 1.66
N PHE A 110 -5.21 -15.27 2.59
CA PHE A 110 -4.32 -16.38 2.92
C PHE A 110 -4.84 -17.17 4.14
N ASP A 111 -4.98 -18.49 3.99
CA ASP A 111 -5.42 -19.37 5.07
C ASP A 111 -4.24 -19.76 5.98
N LEU A 112 -4.20 -19.18 7.18
CA LEU A 112 -3.19 -19.45 8.21
C LEU A 112 -3.53 -20.75 8.95
N THR A 113 -2.71 -21.79 8.77
CA THR A 113 -2.99 -23.14 9.28
C THR A 113 -2.08 -23.57 10.43
N SER A 114 -1.00 -22.84 10.75
CA SER A 114 -0.11 -23.21 11.85
C SER A 114 0.59 -22.01 12.51
N SER A 115 1.06 -22.21 13.75
CA SER A 115 1.84 -21.20 14.47
C SER A 115 3.18 -20.90 13.78
N ASP A 116 3.79 -21.89 13.13
CA ASP A 116 5.05 -21.68 12.39
C ASP A 116 4.85 -20.67 11.25
N GLN A 117 3.71 -20.71 10.55
CA GLN A 117 3.39 -19.72 9.52
C GLN A 117 3.24 -18.34 10.13
N LEU A 118 2.54 -18.23 11.26
CA LEU A 118 2.37 -16.96 11.97
C LEU A 118 3.72 -16.36 12.38
N PHE A 119 4.61 -17.15 12.98
CA PHE A 119 5.94 -16.69 13.40
C PHE A 119 6.81 -16.29 12.21
N ASP A 120 6.84 -17.09 11.15
CA ASP A 120 7.62 -16.76 9.95
C ASP A 120 7.13 -15.46 9.31
N ILE A 121 5.82 -15.29 9.14
CA ILE A 121 5.23 -14.09 8.54
C ILE A 121 5.54 -12.85 9.41
N PHE A 122 5.32 -12.94 10.71
CA PHE A 122 5.55 -11.84 11.63
C PHE A 122 7.04 -11.43 11.67
N ILE A 123 7.94 -12.40 11.83
CA ILE A 123 9.37 -12.13 11.96
C ILE A 123 9.98 -11.71 10.62
N HIS A 124 9.60 -12.32 9.49
CA HIS A 124 10.07 -11.87 8.17
C HIS A 124 9.61 -10.44 7.87
N CYS A 125 8.37 -10.08 8.23
CA CYS A 125 7.88 -8.70 8.11
C CYS A 125 8.72 -7.73 8.96
N ALA A 126 8.95 -8.05 10.24
CA ALA A 126 9.79 -7.23 11.12
C ALA A 126 11.23 -7.08 10.60
N ILE A 127 11.83 -8.16 10.09
CA ILE A 127 13.17 -8.13 9.49
C ILE A 127 13.21 -7.26 8.22
N ALA A 128 12.19 -7.37 7.36
CA ALA A 128 12.10 -6.55 6.15
C ALA A 128 12.00 -5.06 6.50
N LEU A 129 11.09 -4.69 7.39
CA LEU A 129 10.94 -3.32 7.88
C LEU A 129 12.24 -2.80 8.51
N ALA A 130 12.87 -3.57 9.41
CA ALA A 130 14.13 -3.18 10.05
C ALA A 130 15.27 -2.95 9.05
N ARG A 131 15.34 -3.74 7.97
CA ARG A 131 16.31 -3.53 6.88
C ARG A 131 16.04 -2.24 6.12
N ALA A 132 14.78 -1.92 5.85
CA ALA A 132 14.40 -0.70 5.16
C ALA A 132 14.58 0.54 6.04
N GLU A 133 14.23 0.47 7.33
CA GLU A 133 14.52 1.48 8.35
C GLU A 133 16.02 1.79 8.40
N ALA A 134 16.86 0.75 8.52
CA ALA A 134 18.31 0.93 8.61
C ALA A 134 18.96 1.47 7.32
N ARG A 135 18.35 1.23 6.15
CA ARG A 135 18.92 1.63 4.86
C ARG A 135 18.46 3.02 4.42
N VAL A 136 17.18 3.33 4.64
CA VAL A 136 16.50 4.49 4.05
C VAL A 136 15.49 5.13 4.99
N GLU A 137 15.56 4.87 6.30
CA GLU A 137 14.66 5.42 7.31
C GLU A 137 13.18 5.22 6.89
N PHE A 138 12.89 4.04 6.37
CA PHE A 138 11.61 3.72 5.77
C PHE A 138 10.49 3.63 6.80
N GLU A 139 9.35 4.21 6.47
CA GLU A 139 8.09 4.03 7.18
C GLU A 139 7.00 3.67 6.16
N HIS A 140 6.35 2.51 6.33
CA HIS A 140 5.30 2.08 5.39
C HIS A 140 4.02 2.93 5.48
N ARG A 141 3.62 3.24 6.73
CA ARG A 141 2.43 4.04 7.11
C ARG A 141 1.06 3.48 6.70
N ASP A 142 1.01 2.46 5.85
CA ASP A 142 -0.23 1.78 5.43
C ASP A 142 -0.12 0.25 5.29
N LEU A 143 0.55 -0.40 6.24
CA LEU A 143 0.79 -1.85 6.18
C LEU A 143 -0.40 -2.65 6.75
N HIS A 144 -1.50 -2.72 5.99
CA HIS A 144 -2.63 -3.59 6.29
C HIS A 144 -2.50 -4.96 5.61
N GLU A 145 -3.38 -5.90 5.92
CA GLU A 145 -3.36 -7.29 5.41
C GLU A 145 -3.48 -7.43 3.88
N GLY A 146 -3.88 -6.37 3.18
CA GLY A 146 -3.90 -6.31 1.71
C GLY A 146 -2.52 -5.97 1.11
N ASN A 147 -1.67 -5.29 1.87
CA ASN A 147 -0.35 -4.82 1.46
C ASN A 147 0.79 -5.76 1.90
N LEU A 148 0.43 -6.90 2.48
CA LEU A 148 1.35 -7.97 2.84
C LEU A 148 0.95 -9.24 2.11
N CYS A 149 1.80 -9.71 1.20
CA CYS A 149 1.59 -10.94 0.44
C CYS A 149 2.47 -12.08 0.93
N ILE A 150 1.96 -13.30 0.80
CA ILE A 150 2.56 -14.53 1.29
C ILE A 150 2.86 -15.45 0.11
N ARG A 151 4.04 -16.05 0.10
CA ARG A 151 4.50 -16.95 -0.95
C ARG A 151 5.13 -18.21 -0.35
N ARG A 152 4.86 -19.36 -0.97
CA ARG A 152 5.54 -20.61 -0.62
C ARG A 152 6.88 -20.69 -1.35
N VAL A 153 7.98 -20.72 -0.60
CA VAL A 153 9.36 -20.81 -1.10
C VAL A 153 10.00 -22.18 -0.86
N GLY A 154 9.40 -22.98 0.01
CA GLY A 154 9.87 -24.32 0.33
C GLY A 154 8.83 -25.13 1.07
N GLU A 155 9.24 -26.35 1.41
CA GLU A 155 8.45 -27.24 2.25
C GLU A 155 8.63 -26.87 3.73
N PRO A 156 7.59 -27.03 4.57
CA PRO A 156 7.72 -26.87 6.01
C PRO A 156 8.76 -27.82 6.61
N VAL A 157 9.51 -27.35 7.59
CA VAL A 157 10.53 -28.13 8.31
C VAL A 157 9.86 -29.01 9.37
N PRO A 158 10.02 -30.36 9.31
CA PRO A 158 9.54 -31.27 10.34
C PRO A 158 10.16 -30.98 11.71
N LEU A 159 9.46 -31.29 12.80
CA LEU A 159 9.91 -31.01 14.17
C LEU A 159 11.29 -31.61 14.48
N GLU A 160 11.58 -32.79 13.94
CA GLU A 160 12.85 -33.51 14.14
C GLU A 160 14.05 -32.83 13.48
N GLY A 161 13.80 -31.99 12.46
CA GLY A 161 14.82 -31.27 11.71
C GLY A 161 15.01 -29.81 12.13
N ARG A 162 14.35 -29.37 13.21
CA ARG A 162 14.37 -27.97 13.63
C ARG A 162 15.61 -27.64 14.45
N ASP A 163 16.13 -26.44 14.22
CA ASP A 163 17.13 -25.83 15.08
C ASP A 163 16.45 -25.15 16.27
N HIS A 164 16.50 -25.77 17.45
CA HIS A 164 15.87 -25.23 18.66
C HIS A 164 16.42 -23.86 19.13
N SER A 165 17.45 -23.31 18.48
CA SER A 165 17.92 -21.94 18.73
C SER A 165 17.07 -20.85 18.05
N SER A 166 16.27 -21.18 17.04
CA SER A 166 15.37 -20.25 16.35
C SER A 166 13.89 -20.52 16.65
N CYS A 167 13.08 -19.46 16.73
CA CYS A 167 11.63 -19.55 16.87
C CYS A 167 10.86 -19.42 15.53
N PHE A 168 11.56 -19.26 14.41
CA PHE A 168 10.99 -19.07 13.07
C PHE A 168 11.89 -19.70 11.99
N GLY A 169 11.40 -19.73 10.74
CA GLY A 169 12.02 -20.33 9.57
C GLY A 169 11.53 -21.74 9.24
N TYR A 170 10.36 -22.15 9.74
CA TYR A 170 9.90 -23.55 9.66
C TYR A 170 8.72 -23.79 8.73
N SER A 171 8.06 -22.75 8.24
CA SER A 171 6.82 -22.88 7.46
C SER A 171 7.06 -23.06 5.95
N GLY A 172 8.27 -22.72 5.48
CA GLY A 172 8.58 -22.62 4.04
C GLY A 172 7.86 -21.44 3.36
N LEU A 173 7.36 -20.48 4.14
CA LEU A 173 6.75 -19.25 3.64
C LEU A 173 7.74 -18.08 3.65
N ASP A 174 7.50 -17.17 2.73
CA ASP A 174 8.17 -15.89 2.59
C ASP A 174 7.12 -14.79 2.44
N ILE A 175 7.52 -13.55 2.69
CA ILE A 175 6.64 -12.37 2.64
C ILE A 175 7.03 -11.41 1.53
N THR A 176 6.08 -10.60 1.09
CA THR A 176 6.33 -9.50 0.16
C THR A 176 5.44 -8.32 0.54
N ILE A 177 6.06 -7.20 0.89
CA ILE A 177 5.43 -5.93 1.26
C ILE A 177 5.21 -5.08 0.00
N LEU A 178 4.01 -4.53 -0.14
CA LEU A 178 3.50 -3.80 -1.31
C LEU A 178 2.91 -2.45 -0.94
N ASP A 179 2.67 -1.62 -1.96
CA ASP A 179 1.93 -0.36 -1.89
C ASP A 179 2.56 0.67 -0.96
N TYR A 180 3.31 1.59 -1.57
CA TYR A 180 4.05 2.63 -0.87
C TYR A 180 3.38 4.00 -0.99
N GLY A 181 2.08 4.02 -1.32
CA GLY A 181 1.35 5.26 -1.61
C GLY A 181 1.33 6.26 -0.46
N LEU A 182 1.38 5.78 0.80
CA LEU A 182 1.45 6.63 2.00
C LEU A 182 2.83 6.61 2.69
N SER A 183 3.81 5.91 2.11
CA SER A 183 5.08 5.67 2.76
C SER A 183 5.99 6.90 2.80
N ARG A 184 7.03 6.80 3.62
CA ARG A 184 8.13 7.76 3.73
C ARG A 184 9.48 7.06 3.67
N ALA A 185 10.46 7.70 3.03
CA ALA A 185 11.85 7.26 3.03
C ALA A 185 12.82 8.43 2.81
N SER A 186 14.05 8.27 3.26
CA SER A 186 15.19 9.14 2.98
C SER A 186 15.99 8.64 1.79
N ILE A 187 16.24 9.52 0.83
CA ILE A 187 17.08 9.24 -0.35
C ILE A 187 18.42 9.92 -0.16
N TYR A 188 19.46 9.11 0.05
CA TYR A 188 20.83 9.57 0.19
C TYR A 188 21.51 9.64 -1.18
N HIS A 189 21.69 10.85 -1.70
CA HIS A 189 22.48 11.07 -2.92
C HIS A 189 23.96 10.88 -2.60
N ASP A 190 24.68 10.10 -3.42
CA ASP A 190 26.12 9.81 -3.27
C ASP A 190 26.57 9.23 -1.92
N GLY A 191 25.64 8.69 -1.13
CA GLY A 191 25.92 8.12 0.19
C GLY A 191 26.25 9.15 1.27
N ASP A 192 25.96 10.43 1.02
CA ASP A 192 26.13 11.51 1.99
C ASP A 192 24.86 11.68 2.85
N PRO A 193 24.93 11.39 4.17
CA PRO A 193 23.81 11.57 5.08
C PRO A 193 23.38 13.03 5.23
N GLU A 194 24.27 14.01 5.01
CA GLU A 194 23.95 15.43 5.19
C GLU A 194 23.05 15.99 4.08
N HIS A 195 22.93 15.28 2.96
CA HIS A 195 22.12 15.68 1.80
C HIS A 195 20.95 14.73 1.53
N ALA A 196 20.44 14.05 2.58
CA ALA A 196 19.30 13.17 2.48
C ALA A 196 18.03 13.94 2.07
N GLU A 197 17.38 13.49 0.99
CA GLU A 197 16.08 14.00 0.57
C GLU A 197 14.96 13.11 1.11
N ALA A 198 14.15 13.64 2.02
CA ALA A 198 12.97 12.92 2.51
C ALA A 198 11.83 12.99 1.49
N VAL A 199 11.34 11.82 1.09
CA VAL A 199 10.17 11.64 0.23
C VAL A 199 9.05 11.03 1.07
N ALA A 200 7.89 11.68 1.08
CA ALA A 200 6.71 11.20 1.77
C ALA A 200 5.44 11.66 1.04
N TYR A 201 4.36 10.90 1.19
CA TYR A 201 3.04 11.37 0.80
C TYR A 201 2.50 12.34 1.85
N ASP A 202 2.00 13.49 1.39
CA ASP A 202 1.43 14.51 2.25
C ASP A 202 -0.02 14.16 2.62
N MET A 203 -0.19 13.50 3.76
CA MET A 203 -1.50 13.11 4.28
C MET A 203 -2.30 14.29 4.85
N GLU A 204 -1.72 15.49 5.04
CA GLU A 204 -2.48 16.67 5.47
C GLU A 204 -3.38 17.22 4.35
N ARG A 205 -3.14 16.84 3.08
CA ARG A 205 -3.98 17.21 1.93
C ARG A 205 -5.41 16.66 2.04
N ASP A 206 -5.61 15.52 2.71
CA ASP A 206 -6.92 14.90 2.90
C ASP A 206 -7.09 14.30 4.31
N LEU A 207 -7.67 15.10 5.21
CA LEU A 207 -7.94 14.68 6.58
C LEU A 207 -9.08 13.66 6.72
N THR A 208 -9.75 13.27 5.63
CA THR A 208 -10.79 12.23 5.72
C THR A 208 -10.21 10.89 6.17
N LEU A 209 -8.94 10.63 5.86
CA LEU A 209 -8.18 9.46 6.32
C LEU A 209 -8.20 9.33 7.86
N PHE A 210 -7.92 10.43 8.57
CA PHE A 210 -7.89 10.47 10.03
C PHE A 210 -9.28 10.51 10.66
N ARG A 211 -10.26 11.04 9.94
CA ARG A 211 -11.63 11.16 10.43
C ARG A 211 -12.49 9.93 10.20
N SER A 212 -12.03 9.00 9.39
CA SER A 212 -12.83 7.83 9.01
C SER A 212 -12.95 6.83 10.16
N GLU A 213 -14.10 6.16 10.26
CA GLU A 213 -14.38 5.17 11.32
C GLU A 213 -14.85 3.83 10.74
N HIS A 214 -14.70 3.64 9.44
CA HIS A 214 -15.24 2.48 8.73
C HIS A 214 -14.50 1.16 8.99
N ALA A 215 -13.23 1.23 9.45
CA ALA A 215 -12.38 0.06 9.65
C ALA A 215 -11.38 0.26 10.81
N PRO A 216 -10.91 -0.83 11.45
CA PRO A 216 -9.88 -0.77 12.49
C PRO A 216 -8.60 -0.05 12.06
N GLN A 217 -8.18 -0.20 10.79
CA GLN A 217 -7.02 0.49 10.22
C GLN A 217 -7.10 2.03 10.36
N CYS A 218 -8.31 2.60 10.39
CA CYS A 218 -8.48 4.05 10.55
C CYS A 218 -7.93 4.57 11.88
N GLN A 219 -7.92 3.71 12.91
CA GLN A 219 -7.30 4.06 14.19
C GLN A 219 -5.78 4.16 14.08
N VAL A 220 -5.15 3.38 13.20
CA VAL A 220 -3.68 3.44 12.98
C VAL A 220 -3.30 4.78 12.36
N TYR A 221 -4.01 5.24 11.32
CA TYR A 221 -3.77 6.57 10.75
C TYR A 221 -3.92 7.68 11.79
N ARG A 222 -4.97 7.62 12.62
CA ARG A 222 -5.15 8.58 13.72
C ARG A 222 -4.03 8.54 14.74
N ARG A 223 -3.54 7.34 15.10
CA ARG A 223 -2.43 7.20 16.06
C ARG A 223 -1.16 7.86 15.53
N MET A 224 -0.81 7.64 14.27
CA MET A 224 0.34 8.32 13.64
C MET A 224 0.21 9.83 13.73
N ARG A 225 -0.93 10.39 13.30
CA ARG A 225 -1.14 11.85 13.37
C ARG A 225 -1.25 12.39 14.80
N SER A 226 -1.80 11.62 15.72
CA SER A 226 -1.91 12.02 17.14
C SER A 226 -0.53 12.10 17.78
N PHE A 227 0.36 11.16 17.43
CA PHE A 227 1.74 11.16 17.88
C PHE A 227 2.47 12.43 17.42
N MET A 228 2.38 12.78 16.13
CA MET A 228 2.91 14.07 15.60
C MET A 228 2.37 15.33 16.30
N LEU A 229 1.18 15.26 16.88
CA LEU A 229 0.57 16.39 17.58
C LEU A 229 0.96 16.48 19.06
N ARG A 230 1.23 15.34 19.71
CA ARG A 230 1.34 15.27 21.18
C ARG A 230 2.60 14.61 21.75
N ASP A 231 3.35 13.85 20.97
CA ASP A 231 4.50 13.03 21.42
C ASP A 231 4.09 12.03 22.50
N ASP A 232 2.85 11.55 22.43
CA ASP A 232 2.32 10.50 23.29
C ASP A 232 1.61 9.43 22.46
N ARG A 233 1.36 8.28 23.09
CA ARG A 233 0.67 7.15 22.45
C ARG A 233 -0.86 7.24 22.57
N GLU A 234 -1.41 8.38 22.98
CA GLU A 234 -2.86 8.58 23.06
C GLU A 234 -3.44 8.86 21.68
N CYS A 235 -4.39 8.02 21.25
CA CYS A 235 -5.11 8.26 20.00
C CYS A 235 -6.17 9.33 20.22
N LEU A 236 -6.03 10.47 19.54
CA LEU A 236 -7.07 11.49 19.50
C LEU A 236 -8.33 10.98 18.79
N PRO A 237 -9.52 11.50 19.14
CA PRO A 237 -10.76 11.14 18.47
C PRO A 237 -10.80 11.73 17.05
N PRO A 238 -11.61 11.16 16.12
CA PRO A 238 -11.80 11.70 14.77
C PRO A 238 -12.13 13.19 14.71
N SER A 239 -12.87 13.71 15.70
CA SER A 239 -13.24 15.12 15.80
C SER A 239 -12.07 16.07 16.01
N ALA A 240 -10.92 15.59 16.49
CA ALA A 240 -9.71 16.38 16.69
C ALA A 240 -8.94 16.62 15.37
N HIS A 241 -9.10 15.77 14.36
CA HIS A 241 -8.36 15.84 13.09
C HIS A 241 -9.08 16.70 12.04
N ARG A 242 -9.27 17.99 12.32
CA ARG A 242 -10.03 18.91 11.44
C ARG A 242 -9.20 20.04 10.84
N THR A 243 -8.06 20.34 11.43
CA THR A 243 -7.20 21.45 11.01
C THR A 243 -6.01 20.87 10.26
N PRO A 244 -5.85 21.15 8.95
CA PRO A 244 -4.70 20.66 8.21
C PRO A 244 -3.44 21.45 8.61
N TYR A 245 -2.28 20.79 8.59
CA TYR A 245 -0.98 21.36 8.98
C TYR A 245 -1.04 22.00 10.38
N GLU A 246 -1.71 21.30 11.30
CA GLU A 246 -1.86 21.73 12.68
C GLU A 246 -0.49 21.75 13.39
N GLU A 247 -0.32 22.68 14.32
CA GLU A 247 0.91 22.80 15.12
C GLU A 247 1.07 21.57 16.02
N GLY A 248 2.13 20.79 15.79
CA GLY A 248 2.59 19.69 16.61
C GLY A 248 3.77 20.08 17.50
N ILE A 249 4.57 19.09 17.90
CA ILE A 249 5.72 19.29 18.80
C ILE A 249 6.86 20.07 18.11
N ASP A 250 7.13 19.72 16.86
CA ASP A 250 8.26 20.26 16.08
C ASP A 250 7.80 21.32 15.05
N GLY A 251 6.65 21.95 15.30
CA GLY A 251 6.01 22.90 14.40
C GLY A 251 4.82 22.29 13.63
N PRO A 252 4.40 22.91 12.51
CA PRO A 252 3.32 22.38 11.70
C PRO A 252 3.62 20.96 11.21
N ILE A 253 2.63 20.06 11.25
CA ILE A 253 2.77 18.68 10.77
C ILE A 253 3.38 18.66 9.36
N ASP A 254 4.52 17.97 9.24
CA ASP A 254 5.19 17.67 7.98
C ASP A 254 5.55 16.19 7.93
N TRP A 255 4.84 15.45 7.08
CA TRP A 255 5.00 14.00 6.91
C TRP A 255 6.37 13.58 6.35
N ARG A 256 7.23 14.51 5.94
CA ARG A 256 8.61 14.21 5.52
C ARG A 256 9.57 14.07 6.71
N LEU A 257 9.23 14.66 7.85
CA LEU A 257 10.01 14.51 9.07
C LEU A 257 10.06 13.03 9.46
N HIS A 258 11.25 12.59 9.87
CA HIS A 258 11.43 11.27 10.46
C HIS A 258 11.17 11.39 11.97
N GLU A 259 10.48 10.42 12.52
CA GLU A 259 10.18 10.31 13.96
C GLU A 259 11.14 9.33 14.66
#